data_AF-A0A2W2AQE8-F1
#
_entry.id   AF-A0A2W2AQE8-F1
#
_cell.length_a   1.000
_cell.length_b   1.000
_cell.length_c   1.000
_cell.angle_alpha   90.00
_cell.angle_beta   90.00
_cell.angle_gamma   90.00
#
_symmetry.space_group_name_H-M   'P 1'
#
loop_
_entity.id
_entity.type
_entity.pdbx_description
1 polymer ?
#
loop_
_entity_poly.entity_id
_entity_poly.type
_entity_poly.pdbx_seq_one_letter_code
_entity_poly.pdbx_strand_id
1 'polypeptide(L)'
;MLPNRDVAVFELLLFDLDDTLLRTADLKEVRELGRNSDTEEYRIRVRTAYSMNSKRLIYSVDLLRVIRSDFPSLKIGVFTRAPRSYAETVLACAYPGFEWDVMVAFEDVKRTKPFGMGIHQAMDAFGLERLDHVLMVGDQDTDVRAAYNAGVAVVLNTSSWAIDRTYDNWNSLAHIPDAIIDDPEDLLGVLQALPKYQPDLERLLAGIKESIRPRRYDRVGKFIPKAVAIDKTPYPVFVCGRSFAGYRSISEREKWHLLSKSVQENKDSTVFPEEWVNSIHGFIRKKYPELAFSGNLVVSVVPHRPGRTPRLENFLRQIEACVRENTFTGSDRITFEPELLAYRDGVLSNHKFHLNAAERFGNVRDHLYVKKPDAVMPRKMVLVIDDVCTTGASLIYAGKFLEAAGSGEVTRLAISMNIGNVLYD
;
A
#
# COMPACT_ATOMS: atom_id res chain seq x y z
N MET A 1 5.37 -33.50 2.01
CA MET A 1 4.27 -32.89 1.24
C MET A 1 3.72 -31.74 2.05
N LEU A 2 4.08 -30.50 1.70
CA LEU A 2 3.39 -29.32 2.21
C LEU A 2 2.04 -29.22 1.48
N PRO A 3 0.94 -28.87 2.15
CA PRO A 3 -0.33 -28.67 1.46
C PRO A 3 -0.14 -27.60 0.39
N ASN A 4 -0.62 -27.90 -0.82
CA ASN A 4 -0.80 -26.94 -1.91
C ASN A 4 -1.50 -25.72 -1.30
N ARG A 5 -0.75 -24.65 -1.02
CA ARG A 5 -1.36 -23.38 -0.64
C ARG A 5 -1.99 -22.87 -1.92
N ASP A 6 -3.31 -22.83 -1.93
CA ASP A 6 -4.13 -22.24 -2.97
C ASP A 6 -3.48 -20.93 -3.44
N VAL A 7 -2.91 -20.96 -4.64
CA VAL A 7 -2.67 -19.72 -5.39
C VAL A 7 -4.05 -19.09 -5.49
N ALA A 8 -4.22 -17.87 -4.96
CA ALA A 8 -5.55 -17.24 -4.89
C ALA A 8 -6.18 -17.24 -6.29
N VAL A 9 -7.21 -18.06 -6.46
CA VAL A 9 -8.02 -18.07 -7.69
C VAL A 9 -9.06 -16.98 -7.50
N PHE A 10 -9.01 -15.93 -8.31
CA PHE A 10 -10.05 -14.93 -8.29
C PHE A 10 -11.31 -15.48 -8.97
N GLU A 11 -12.47 -15.23 -8.36
CA GLU A 11 -13.80 -15.58 -8.88
C GLU A 11 -14.52 -14.37 -9.46
N LEU A 12 -14.17 -13.17 -8.99
CA LEU A 12 -14.73 -11.90 -9.48
C LEU A 12 -13.63 -10.84 -9.65
N LEU A 13 -13.59 -10.26 -10.84
CA LEU A 13 -12.76 -9.13 -11.22
C LEU A 13 -13.67 -7.94 -11.54
N LEU A 14 -13.54 -6.88 -10.76
CA LEU A 14 -14.28 -5.63 -10.96
C LEU A 14 -13.33 -4.53 -11.40
N PHE A 15 -13.72 -3.80 -12.44
CA PHE A 15 -13.02 -2.61 -12.88
C PHE A 15 -13.80 -1.36 -12.51
N ASP A 16 -13.09 -0.30 -12.09
CA ASP A 16 -13.60 1.05 -12.33
C ASP A 16 -13.63 1.34 -13.83
N LEU A 17 -14.52 2.24 -14.24
CA LEU A 17 -14.69 2.59 -15.64
C LEU A 17 -13.76 3.71 -16.07
N ASP A 18 -13.87 4.85 -15.39
CA ASP A 18 -13.36 6.12 -15.90
C ASP A 18 -11.92 6.34 -15.44
N ASP A 19 -11.04 6.59 -16.40
CA ASP A 19 -9.59 6.65 -16.21
C ASP A 19 -8.97 5.34 -15.66
N THR A 20 -9.73 4.23 -15.68
CA THR A 20 -9.25 2.86 -15.40
C THR A 20 -9.37 1.95 -16.62
N LEU A 21 -10.59 1.68 -17.11
CA LEU A 21 -10.80 0.96 -18.37
C LEU A 21 -10.54 1.87 -19.57
N LEU A 22 -10.92 3.15 -19.43
CA LEU A 22 -10.96 4.11 -20.52
C LEU A 22 -10.44 5.48 -20.06
N ARG A 23 -9.70 6.19 -20.90
CA ARG A 23 -9.37 7.61 -20.69
C ARG A 23 -10.62 8.45 -20.95
N THR A 24 -11.21 8.99 -19.88
CA THR A 24 -12.51 9.68 -19.93
C THR A 24 -12.56 10.93 -19.05
N ALA A 25 -11.42 11.42 -18.58
CA ALA A 25 -11.32 12.72 -17.90
C ALA A 25 -12.04 13.87 -18.66
N ASP A 26 -11.99 13.86 -20.00
CA ASP A 26 -12.66 14.83 -20.87
C ASP A 26 -14.18 14.68 -20.92
N LEU A 27 -14.73 13.53 -20.50
CA LEU A 27 -16.17 13.26 -20.46
C LEU A 27 -16.84 13.66 -19.15
N LYS A 28 -16.09 14.27 -18.21
CA LYS A 28 -16.60 14.58 -16.88
C LYS A 28 -17.91 15.38 -16.90
N GLU A 29 -18.00 16.42 -17.72
CA GLU A 29 -19.19 17.28 -17.77
C GLU A 29 -20.43 16.51 -18.25
N VAL A 30 -20.32 15.76 -19.36
CA VAL A 30 -21.44 14.96 -19.87
C VAL A 30 -21.80 13.81 -18.92
N ARG A 31 -20.82 13.23 -18.23
CA ARG A 31 -21.05 12.21 -17.19
C ARG A 31 -21.89 12.78 -16.04
N GLU A 32 -21.54 13.96 -15.53
CA GLU A 32 -22.24 14.57 -14.38
C GLU A 32 -23.69 14.98 -14.72
N LEU A 33 -23.95 15.38 -15.97
CA LEU A 33 -25.31 15.68 -16.46
C LEU A 33 -26.23 14.45 -16.51
N GLY A 34 -25.67 13.24 -16.54
CA GLY A 34 -26.42 11.99 -16.67
C GLY A 34 -27.03 11.45 -15.39
N ARG A 35 -26.78 12.07 -14.24
CA ARG A 35 -27.27 11.55 -12.95
C ARG A 35 -28.79 11.40 -12.97
N ASN A 36 -29.27 10.19 -12.74
CA ASN A 36 -30.69 9.84 -12.76
C ASN A 36 -31.39 10.20 -14.10
N SER A 37 -30.64 10.26 -15.19
CA SER A 37 -31.16 10.55 -16.54
C SER A 37 -30.84 9.42 -17.48
N ASP A 38 -31.87 8.87 -18.12
CA ASP A 38 -31.74 7.83 -19.14
C ASP A 38 -32.61 8.17 -20.36
N THR A 39 -32.30 9.29 -21.02
CA THR A 39 -32.98 9.67 -22.26
C THR A 39 -32.10 9.38 -23.47
N GLU A 40 -32.71 9.10 -24.61
CA GLU A 40 -31.96 8.87 -25.84
C GLU A 40 -31.14 10.09 -26.25
N GLU A 41 -31.65 11.31 -26.02
CA GLU A 41 -30.90 12.54 -26.26
C GLU A 41 -29.64 12.62 -25.39
N TYR A 42 -29.73 12.17 -24.14
CA TYR A 42 -28.56 12.07 -23.27
C TYR A 42 -27.54 11.05 -23.80
N ARG A 43 -27.99 9.84 -24.16
CA ARG A 43 -27.12 8.80 -24.72
C ARG A 43 -26.47 9.25 -26.03
N ILE A 44 -27.18 9.97 -26.90
CA ILE A 44 -26.61 10.60 -28.11
C ILE A 44 -25.50 11.59 -27.73
N ARG A 45 -25.72 12.48 -26.75
CA ARG A 45 -24.68 13.42 -26.28
C ARG A 45 -23.43 12.70 -25.78
N VAL A 46 -23.60 11.62 -25.01
CA VAL A 46 -22.48 10.79 -24.54
C VAL A 46 -21.73 10.18 -25.72
N ARG A 47 -22.43 9.57 -26.69
CA ARG A 47 -21.80 9.00 -27.90
C ARG A 47 -21.03 10.04 -28.71
N THR A 48 -21.61 11.23 -28.89
CA THR A 48 -20.95 12.33 -29.60
C THR A 48 -19.68 12.76 -28.86
N ALA A 49 -19.75 13.02 -27.56
CA ALA A 49 -18.59 13.41 -26.76
C ALA A 49 -17.51 12.31 -26.75
N TYR A 50 -17.91 11.04 -26.59
CA TYR A 50 -17.02 9.89 -26.69
C TYR A 50 -16.26 9.87 -28.03
N SER A 51 -16.96 10.07 -29.14
CA SER A 51 -16.35 10.01 -30.49
C SER A 51 -15.27 11.07 -30.78
N MET A 52 -15.19 12.15 -29.98
CA MET A 52 -14.21 13.22 -30.15
C MET A 52 -12.76 12.81 -29.86
N ASN A 53 -12.55 11.67 -29.18
CA ASN A 53 -11.23 11.12 -28.91
C ASN A 53 -11.23 9.62 -29.25
N SER A 54 -10.35 9.21 -30.16
CA SER A 54 -10.22 7.81 -30.59
C SER A 54 -9.28 6.98 -29.73
N LYS A 55 -8.46 7.61 -28.88
CA LYS A 55 -7.45 6.94 -28.03
C LYS A 55 -7.94 6.83 -26.59
N ARG A 56 -9.05 6.10 -26.40
CA ARG A 56 -9.68 5.93 -25.09
C ARG A 56 -9.29 4.65 -24.37
N LEU A 57 -9.06 3.55 -25.09
CA LEU A 57 -8.80 2.25 -24.47
C LEU A 57 -7.53 2.29 -23.61
N ILE A 58 -7.67 1.95 -22.34
CA ILE A 58 -6.56 1.55 -21.47
C ILE A 58 -6.47 0.02 -21.54
N TYR A 59 -7.56 -0.68 -21.26
CA TYR A 59 -7.67 -2.11 -21.51
C TYR A 59 -8.23 -2.34 -22.91
N SER A 60 -7.55 -3.16 -23.72
CA SER A 60 -8.05 -3.55 -25.04
C SER A 60 -9.09 -4.67 -24.90
N VAL A 61 -10.02 -4.77 -25.85
CA VAL A 61 -10.97 -5.90 -25.90
C VAL A 61 -10.24 -7.23 -26.04
N ASP A 62 -9.10 -7.26 -26.73
CA ASP A 62 -8.31 -8.48 -26.92
C ASP A 62 -7.67 -8.93 -25.61
N LEU A 63 -7.15 -8.00 -24.80
CA LEU A 63 -6.65 -8.32 -23.45
C LEU A 63 -7.78 -8.85 -22.56
N LEU A 64 -8.96 -8.24 -22.58
CA LEU A 64 -10.12 -8.73 -21.81
C LEU A 64 -10.56 -10.14 -22.26
N ARG A 65 -10.46 -10.44 -23.57
CA ARG A 65 -10.71 -11.79 -24.11
C ARG A 65 -9.65 -12.79 -23.68
N VAL A 66 -8.37 -12.39 -23.63
CA VAL A 66 -7.29 -13.23 -23.10
C VAL A 66 -7.55 -13.55 -21.63
N ILE A 67 -7.89 -12.55 -20.81
CA ILE A 67 -8.26 -12.77 -19.40
C ILE A 67 -9.41 -13.78 -19.29
N ARG A 68 -10.48 -13.62 -20.08
CA ARG A 68 -11.61 -14.56 -20.06
C ARG A 68 -11.22 -15.97 -20.52
N SER A 69 -10.29 -16.08 -21.48
CA SER A 69 -9.78 -17.36 -21.98
C SER A 69 -8.91 -18.08 -20.93
N ASP A 70 -8.00 -17.35 -20.29
CA ASP A 70 -7.06 -17.91 -19.31
C ASP A 70 -7.73 -18.21 -17.96
N PHE A 71 -8.82 -17.49 -17.64
CA PHE A 71 -9.58 -17.64 -16.41
C PHE A 71 -11.08 -17.84 -16.68
N PRO A 72 -11.50 -19.01 -17.21
CA PRO A 72 -12.87 -19.22 -17.70
C PRO A 72 -13.97 -19.16 -16.63
N SER A 73 -13.61 -19.37 -15.35
CA SER A 73 -14.55 -19.24 -14.21
C SER A 73 -14.65 -17.81 -13.67
N LEU A 74 -13.72 -16.91 -14.04
CA LEU A 74 -13.68 -15.55 -13.55
C LEU A 74 -14.84 -14.73 -14.11
N LYS A 75 -15.62 -14.13 -13.23
CA LYS A 75 -16.62 -13.12 -13.58
C LYS A 75 -15.94 -11.79 -13.76
N ILE A 76 -16.21 -11.12 -14.88
CA ILE A 76 -15.61 -9.82 -15.21
C ILE A 76 -16.73 -8.77 -15.23
N GLY A 77 -16.61 -7.77 -14.36
CA GLY A 77 -17.62 -6.73 -14.22
C GLY A 77 -17.05 -5.33 -14.07
N VAL A 78 -17.96 -4.36 -14.04
CA VAL A 78 -17.66 -2.95 -13.83
C VAL A 78 -18.36 -2.46 -12.58
N PHE A 79 -17.62 -1.78 -11.71
CA PHE A 79 -18.16 -1.03 -10.58
C PHE A 79 -17.71 0.42 -10.70
N THR A 80 -18.63 1.33 -10.99
CA THR A 80 -18.35 2.76 -11.24
C THR A 80 -19.20 3.69 -10.38
N ARG A 81 -18.70 4.92 -10.17
CA ARG A 81 -19.47 6.03 -9.61
C ARG A 81 -20.23 6.83 -10.67
N ALA A 82 -20.07 6.49 -11.94
CA ALA A 82 -20.77 7.14 -13.05
C ALA A 82 -22.23 6.69 -13.13
N PRO A 83 -23.13 7.51 -13.72
CA PRO A 83 -24.50 7.11 -13.98
C PRO A 83 -24.59 5.84 -14.83
N ARG A 84 -25.58 4.99 -14.54
CA ARG A 84 -25.83 3.75 -15.27
C ARG A 84 -25.94 3.97 -16.79
N SER A 85 -26.75 4.94 -17.21
CA SER A 85 -26.95 5.27 -18.63
C SER A 85 -25.66 5.72 -19.33
N TYR A 86 -24.82 6.48 -18.64
CA TYR A 86 -23.48 6.85 -19.12
C TYR A 86 -22.60 5.63 -19.27
N ALA A 87 -22.48 4.82 -18.21
CA ALA A 87 -21.59 3.65 -18.17
C ALA A 87 -21.93 2.65 -19.28
N GLU A 88 -23.21 2.30 -19.44
CA GLU A 88 -23.69 1.41 -20.51
C GLU A 88 -23.35 1.95 -21.89
N THR A 89 -23.59 3.24 -22.10
CA THR A 89 -23.36 3.90 -23.40
C THR A 89 -21.87 3.89 -23.75
N VAL A 90 -21.01 4.26 -22.79
CA VAL A 90 -19.56 4.28 -22.97
C VAL A 90 -19.00 2.87 -23.18
N LEU A 91 -19.44 1.87 -22.40
CA LEU A 91 -19.03 0.48 -22.56
C LEU A 91 -19.45 -0.09 -23.92
N ALA A 92 -20.68 0.20 -24.38
CA ALA A 92 -21.15 -0.23 -25.69
C ALA A 92 -20.32 0.39 -26.84
N CYS A 93 -19.89 1.65 -26.69
CA CYS A 93 -18.99 2.28 -27.66
C CYS A 93 -17.57 1.72 -27.63
N ALA A 94 -17.03 1.44 -26.45
CA ALA A 94 -15.64 1.02 -26.27
C ALA A 94 -15.42 -0.48 -26.55
N TYR A 95 -16.38 -1.32 -26.18
CA TYR A 95 -16.24 -2.78 -26.18
C TYR A 95 -17.41 -3.47 -26.90
N PRO A 96 -17.64 -3.17 -28.20
CA PRO A 96 -18.73 -3.80 -28.94
C PRO A 96 -18.57 -5.32 -28.97
N GLY A 97 -19.60 -6.04 -28.51
CA GLY A 97 -19.62 -7.50 -28.49
C GLY A 97 -18.80 -8.15 -27.36
N PHE A 98 -18.32 -7.39 -26.38
CA PHE A 98 -17.80 -7.96 -25.13
C PHE A 98 -18.90 -7.98 -24.07
N GLU A 99 -19.13 -9.16 -23.48
CA GLU A 99 -20.12 -9.34 -22.44
C GLU A 99 -19.50 -9.10 -21.05
N TRP A 100 -20.08 -8.16 -20.30
CA TRP A 100 -19.77 -7.93 -18.90
C TRP A 100 -20.71 -8.77 -18.05
N ASP A 101 -20.17 -9.57 -17.13
CA ASP A 101 -20.96 -10.47 -16.28
C ASP A 101 -21.83 -9.65 -15.29
N VAL A 102 -21.33 -8.50 -14.83
CA VAL A 102 -22.04 -7.61 -13.92
C VAL A 102 -21.64 -6.15 -14.15
N MET A 103 -22.59 -5.23 -13.99
CA MET A 103 -22.32 -3.80 -13.96
C MET A 103 -23.07 -3.16 -12.81
N VAL A 104 -22.32 -2.49 -11.93
CA VAL A 104 -22.83 -1.72 -10.79
C VAL A 104 -22.43 -0.25 -10.97
N ALA A 105 -23.43 0.59 -11.19
CA ALA A 105 -23.33 2.05 -11.25
C ALA A 105 -23.65 2.65 -9.88
N PHE A 106 -23.52 3.98 -9.76
CA PHE A 106 -23.76 4.63 -8.46
C PHE A 106 -25.23 4.56 -8.03
N GLU A 107 -26.18 4.49 -8.97
CA GLU A 107 -27.61 4.42 -8.66
C GLU A 107 -28.04 3.09 -8.05
N ASP A 108 -27.27 2.01 -8.26
CA ASP A 108 -27.67 0.67 -7.84
C ASP A 108 -27.47 0.43 -6.34
N VAL A 109 -26.64 1.26 -5.69
CA VAL A 109 -26.29 1.12 -4.28
C VAL A 109 -26.64 2.36 -3.48
N LYS A 110 -27.07 2.15 -2.24
CA LYS A 110 -27.34 3.26 -1.30
C LYS A 110 -26.11 4.11 -1.01
N ARG A 111 -24.93 3.49 -0.94
CA ARG A 111 -23.64 4.18 -0.74
C ARG A 111 -22.62 3.60 -1.71
N THR A 112 -22.26 4.38 -2.72
CA THR A 112 -21.20 4.01 -3.66
C THR A 112 -19.80 4.12 -3.02
N LYS A 113 -18.73 4.00 -3.82
CA LYS A 113 -17.35 4.16 -3.34
C LYS A 113 -17.20 5.45 -2.51
N PRO A 114 -16.58 5.41 -1.32
CA PRO A 114 -15.68 4.35 -0.83
C PRO A 114 -16.34 3.25 0.03
N PHE A 115 -17.67 3.09 0.07
CA PHE A 115 -18.36 2.21 1.04
C PHE A 115 -18.43 0.70 0.70
N GLY A 116 -17.75 0.24 -0.35
CA GLY A 116 -17.68 -1.18 -0.72
C GLY A 116 -19.00 -1.84 -1.16
N MET A 117 -20.17 -1.20 -1.01
CA MET A 117 -21.47 -1.83 -1.27
C MET A 117 -21.62 -2.36 -2.70
N GLY A 118 -21.05 -1.68 -3.70
CA GLY A 118 -21.13 -2.16 -5.08
C GLY A 118 -20.33 -3.42 -5.33
N ILE A 119 -19.25 -3.64 -4.57
CA ILE A 119 -18.48 -4.89 -4.60
C ILE A 119 -19.34 -6.02 -4.04
N HIS A 120 -19.97 -5.81 -2.88
CA HIS A 120 -20.85 -6.81 -2.28
C HIS A 120 -22.06 -7.13 -3.17
N GLN A 121 -22.70 -6.11 -3.76
CA GLN A 121 -23.80 -6.35 -4.70
C GLN A 121 -23.36 -7.19 -5.92
N ALA A 122 -22.16 -6.96 -6.43
CA ALA A 122 -21.61 -7.77 -7.52
C ALA A 122 -21.30 -9.21 -7.08
N MET A 123 -20.82 -9.41 -5.85
CA MET A 123 -20.64 -10.74 -5.27
C MET A 123 -21.98 -11.48 -5.10
N ASP A 124 -22.99 -10.79 -4.56
CA ASP A 124 -24.33 -11.33 -4.32
C ASP A 124 -24.99 -11.82 -5.63
N ALA A 125 -24.74 -11.13 -6.75
CA ALA A 125 -25.25 -11.52 -8.07
C ALA A 125 -24.78 -12.92 -8.52
N PHE A 126 -23.69 -13.43 -7.96
CA PHE A 126 -23.13 -14.74 -8.26
C PHE A 126 -23.04 -15.68 -7.04
N GLY A 127 -23.59 -15.26 -5.88
CA GLY A 127 -23.53 -16.04 -4.64
C GLY A 127 -22.11 -16.26 -4.11
N LEU A 128 -21.21 -15.29 -4.30
CA LEU A 128 -19.83 -15.38 -3.81
C LEU A 128 -19.73 -14.94 -2.34
N GLU A 129 -19.06 -15.74 -1.51
CA GLU A 129 -18.86 -15.44 -0.08
C GLU A 129 -17.39 -15.11 0.26
N ARG A 130 -16.45 -15.55 -0.58
CA ARG A 130 -15.01 -15.41 -0.32
C ARG A 130 -14.47 -14.05 -0.74
N LEU A 131 -14.25 -13.17 0.24
CA LEU A 131 -13.68 -11.83 -0.01
C LEU A 131 -12.24 -11.87 -0.54
N ASP A 132 -11.47 -12.90 -0.18
CA ASP A 132 -10.10 -13.10 -0.66
C ASP A 132 -10.02 -13.62 -2.11
N HIS A 133 -11.17 -13.87 -2.75
CA HIS A 133 -11.31 -14.32 -4.14
C HIS A 133 -11.85 -13.21 -5.06
N VAL A 134 -11.87 -11.97 -4.58
CA VAL A 134 -12.37 -10.81 -5.33
C VAL A 134 -11.25 -9.79 -5.52
N LEU A 135 -11.13 -9.27 -6.74
CA LEU A 135 -10.16 -8.25 -7.11
C LEU A 135 -10.87 -7.00 -7.66
N MET A 136 -10.57 -5.84 -7.08
CA MET A 136 -10.95 -4.55 -7.63
C MET A 136 -9.76 -3.92 -8.37
N VAL A 137 -9.99 -3.36 -9.55
CA VAL A 137 -9.01 -2.58 -10.32
C VAL A 137 -9.54 -1.16 -10.43
N GLY A 138 -8.76 -0.17 -10.03
CA GLY A 138 -9.12 1.24 -10.13
C GLY A 138 -7.89 2.14 -10.14
N ASP A 139 -8.06 3.42 -10.43
CA ASP A 139 -6.98 4.40 -10.52
C ASP A 139 -6.98 5.41 -9.36
N GLN A 140 -8.04 5.46 -8.54
CA GLN A 140 -8.24 6.51 -7.53
C GLN A 140 -8.22 5.98 -6.09
N ASP A 141 -8.04 6.91 -5.15
CA ASP A 141 -8.08 6.65 -3.71
C ASP A 141 -9.41 5.99 -3.30
N THR A 142 -10.51 6.41 -3.94
CA THR A 142 -11.84 5.87 -3.66
C THR A 142 -11.98 4.39 -4.01
N ASP A 143 -11.24 3.89 -4.99
CA ASP A 143 -11.25 2.47 -5.36
C ASP A 143 -10.50 1.62 -4.35
N VAL A 144 -9.31 2.07 -3.95
CA VAL A 144 -8.50 1.43 -2.90
C VAL A 144 -9.29 1.36 -1.60
N ARG A 145 -9.93 2.46 -1.22
CA ARG A 145 -10.75 2.53 0.00
C ARG A 145 -12.01 1.67 -0.10
N ALA A 146 -12.68 1.65 -1.26
CA ALA A 146 -13.83 0.77 -1.48
C ALA A 146 -13.47 -0.71 -1.36
N ALA A 147 -12.35 -1.12 -1.97
CA ALA A 147 -11.87 -2.48 -1.91
C ALA A 147 -11.51 -2.90 -0.47
N TYR A 148 -10.73 -2.08 0.24
CA TYR A 148 -10.42 -2.34 1.65
C TYR A 148 -11.66 -2.34 2.53
N ASN A 149 -12.64 -1.49 2.21
CA ASN A 149 -13.88 -1.45 2.95
C ASN A 149 -14.76 -2.69 2.74
N ALA A 150 -14.80 -3.20 1.52
CA ALA A 150 -15.45 -4.47 1.21
C ALA A 150 -14.65 -5.67 1.74
N GLY A 151 -13.36 -5.50 2.06
CA GLY A 151 -12.49 -6.57 2.54
C GLY A 151 -11.80 -7.36 1.42
N VAL A 152 -11.74 -6.83 0.20
CA VAL A 152 -11.21 -7.50 -1.00
C VAL A 152 -9.83 -6.98 -1.40
N ALA A 153 -9.16 -7.65 -2.34
CA ALA A 153 -7.87 -7.21 -2.88
C ALA A 153 -8.03 -6.05 -3.87
N VAL A 154 -6.97 -5.25 -4.06
CA VAL A 154 -7.00 -4.13 -5.01
C VAL A 154 -5.73 -3.96 -5.84
N VAL A 155 -5.93 -3.76 -7.14
CA VAL A 155 -4.91 -3.25 -8.07
C VAL A 155 -5.14 -1.77 -8.28
N LEU A 156 -4.09 -0.98 -8.02
CA LEU A 156 -4.05 0.41 -8.43
C LEU A 156 -3.44 0.51 -9.83
N ASN A 157 -4.26 0.90 -10.81
CA ASN A 157 -3.82 1.13 -12.17
C ASN A 157 -3.39 2.59 -12.34
N THR A 158 -2.13 2.82 -12.71
CA THR A 158 -1.58 4.15 -12.93
C THR A 158 -1.41 4.53 -14.40
N SER A 159 -1.85 3.71 -15.37
CA SER A 159 -1.69 3.97 -16.80
C SER A 159 -2.33 5.29 -17.29
N SER A 160 -3.32 5.78 -16.56
CA SER A 160 -4.02 7.04 -16.85
C SER A 160 -3.40 8.26 -16.17
N TRP A 161 -2.51 8.05 -15.19
CA TRP A 161 -2.00 9.13 -14.37
C TRP A 161 -1.08 10.07 -15.16
N ALA A 162 -1.20 11.37 -14.88
CA ALA A 162 -0.26 12.35 -15.38
C ALA A 162 1.12 12.18 -14.73
N ILE A 163 2.15 12.75 -15.36
CA ILE A 163 3.53 12.80 -14.81
C ILE A 163 3.51 13.46 -13.42
N ASP A 164 2.79 14.58 -13.32
CA ASP A 164 2.60 15.27 -12.05
C ASP A 164 1.46 14.62 -11.26
N ARG A 165 1.83 13.98 -10.14
CA ARG A 165 0.88 13.30 -9.27
C ARG A 165 0.03 14.30 -8.49
N THR A 166 -1.28 14.08 -8.54
CA THR A 166 -2.27 14.81 -7.73
C THR A 166 -2.26 14.33 -6.27
N TYR A 167 -2.93 15.08 -5.39
CA TYR A 167 -3.13 14.65 -4.00
C TYR A 167 -3.85 13.30 -3.89
N ASP A 168 -4.82 13.03 -4.78
CA ASP A 168 -5.53 11.75 -4.82
C ASP A 168 -4.57 10.60 -5.15
N ASN A 169 -3.71 10.78 -6.16
CA ASN A 169 -2.69 9.79 -6.51
C ASN A 169 -1.76 9.47 -5.34
N TRP A 170 -1.36 10.48 -4.57
CA TRP A 170 -0.55 10.27 -3.37
C TRP A 170 -1.31 9.56 -2.25
N ASN A 171 -2.61 9.80 -2.09
CA ASN A 171 -3.44 9.08 -1.12
C ASN A 171 -3.59 7.60 -1.50
N SER A 172 -3.86 7.30 -2.78
CA SER A 172 -3.94 5.92 -3.28
C SER A 172 -2.67 5.14 -2.94
N LEU A 173 -1.50 5.73 -3.18
CA LEU A 173 -0.21 5.11 -2.84
C LEU A 173 0.02 4.99 -1.33
N ALA A 174 -0.46 5.95 -0.54
CA ALA A 174 -0.31 5.92 0.92
C ALA A 174 -1.10 4.78 1.58
N HIS A 175 -2.10 4.22 0.89
CA HIS A 175 -2.85 3.04 1.30
C HIS A 175 -2.16 1.71 0.92
N ILE A 176 -1.05 1.75 0.19
CA ILE A 176 -0.23 0.59 -0.20
C ILE A 176 -1.10 -0.52 -0.84
N PRO A 177 -1.65 -0.29 -2.05
CA PRO A 177 -2.50 -1.26 -2.76
C PRO A 177 -1.85 -2.64 -2.89
N ASP A 178 -2.62 -3.71 -3.05
CA ASP A 178 -2.07 -5.06 -3.19
C ASP A 178 -1.13 -5.17 -4.39
N ALA A 179 -1.49 -4.55 -5.51
CA ALA A 179 -0.63 -4.40 -6.68
C ALA A 179 -0.71 -2.95 -7.20
N ILE A 180 0.38 -2.50 -7.82
CA ILE A 180 0.42 -1.24 -8.58
C ILE A 180 0.94 -1.61 -9.97
N ILE A 181 0.18 -1.28 -11.01
CA ILE A 181 0.54 -1.54 -12.41
C ILE A 181 0.41 -0.25 -13.21
N ASP A 182 1.29 -0.05 -14.18
CA ASP A 182 1.20 1.02 -15.19
C ASP A 182 1.01 0.48 -16.61
N ASP A 183 1.18 -0.83 -16.82
CA ASP A 183 0.78 -1.56 -18.01
C ASP A 183 -0.44 -2.46 -17.70
N PRO A 184 -1.56 -2.32 -18.43
CA PRO A 184 -2.71 -3.22 -18.32
C PRO A 184 -2.39 -4.71 -18.50
N GLU A 185 -1.36 -5.06 -19.28
CA GLU A 185 -0.98 -6.47 -19.48
C GLU A 185 -0.48 -7.15 -18.19
N ASP A 186 0.08 -6.38 -17.25
CA ASP A 186 0.54 -6.91 -15.96
C ASP A 186 -0.60 -7.50 -15.12
N LEU A 187 -1.86 -7.13 -15.41
CA LEU A 187 -3.02 -7.70 -14.73
C LEU A 187 -3.10 -9.22 -14.89
N LEU A 188 -2.65 -9.79 -16.00
CA LEU A 188 -2.58 -11.25 -16.18
C LEU A 188 -1.67 -11.88 -15.12
N GLY A 189 -0.49 -11.31 -14.90
CA GLY A 189 0.44 -11.78 -13.87
C GLY A 189 -0.10 -11.59 -12.46
N VAL A 190 -0.84 -10.50 -12.21
CA VAL A 190 -1.52 -10.25 -10.94
C VAL A 190 -2.59 -11.31 -10.67
N LEU A 191 -3.43 -11.65 -11.66
CA LEU A 191 -4.45 -12.68 -11.54
C LEU A 191 -3.85 -14.07 -11.33
N GLN A 192 -2.70 -14.36 -11.95
CA GLN A 192 -1.98 -15.62 -11.74
C GLN A 192 -1.34 -15.72 -10.36
N ALA A 193 -0.77 -14.63 -9.83
CA ALA A 193 -0.02 -14.67 -8.59
C ALA A 193 0.09 -13.30 -7.91
N LEU A 194 -1.01 -12.80 -7.33
CA LEU A 194 -1.05 -11.52 -6.60
C LEU A 194 0.13 -11.31 -5.62
N PRO A 195 0.56 -12.30 -4.81
CA PRO A 195 1.66 -12.08 -3.87
C PRO A 195 2.98 -11.67 -4.54
N LYS A 196 3.17 -11.91 -5.84
CA LYS A 196 4.35 -11.45 -6.59
C LYS A 196 4.41 -9.92 -6.75
N TYR A 197 3.26 -9.25 -6.68
CA TYR A 197 3.10 -7.80 -6.86
C TYR A 197 2.93 -7.04 -5.53
N GLN A 198 2.76 -7.78 -4.43
CA GLN A 198 2.66 -7.23 -3.08
C GLN A 198 4.00 -6.70 -2.56
N PRO A 199 3.98 -5.84 -1.52
CA PRO A 199 5.19 -5.46 -0.80
C PRO A 199 6.03 -6.67 -0.36
N ASP A 200 7.35 -6.49 -0.30
CA ASP A 200 8.32 -7.58 -0.17
C ASP A 200 8.05 -8.51 1.02
N LEU A 201 7.64 -7.96 2.16
CA LEU A 201 7.35 -8.77 3.35
C LEU A 201 6.06 -9.57 3.21
N GLU A 202 5.02 -9.00 2.62
CA GLU A 202 3.76 -9.72 2.35
C GLU A 202 4.00 -10.88 1.39
N ARG A 203 4.79 -10.64 0.33
CA ARG A 203 5.24 -11.66 -0.62
C ARG A 203 5.98 -12.81 0.08
N LEU A 204 6.93 -12.50 0.96
CA LEU A 204 7.69 -13.49 1.70
C LEU A 204 6.80 -14.30 2.65
N LEU A 205 5.88 -13.65 3.36
CA LEU A 205 4.91 -14.30 4.26
C LEU A 205 3.92 -15.21 3.51
N ALA A 206 3.57 -14.86 2.26
CA ALA A 206 2.81 -15.72 1.37
C ALA A 206 3.58 -16.99 0.94
N GLY A 207 4.89 -17.07 1.23
CA GLY A 207 5.76 -18.20 0.90
C GLY A 207 6.45 -18.08 -0.46
N ILE A 208 6.32 -16.93 -1.15
CA ILE A 208 7.00 -16.70 -2.43
C ILE A 208 8.44 -16.30 -2.14
N LYS A 209 9.35 -17.28 -2.16
CA LYS A 209 10.79 -17.09 -1.90
C LYS A 209 11.58 -16.66 -3.13
N GLU A 210 11.02 -16.84 -4.32
CA GLU A 210 11.63 -16.46 -5.60
C GLU A 210 12.07 -15.00 -5.58
N SER A 211 13.28 -14.71 -6.09
CA SER A 211 13.80 -13.36 -6.17
C SER A 211 13.13 -12.61 -7.31
N ILE A 212 12.02 -11.94 -7.02
CA ILE A 212 11.37 -11.01 -7.95
C ILE A 212 12.16 -9.71 -7.98
N ARG A 213 12.47 -9.22 -9.19
CA ARG A 213 13.14 -7.93 -9.39
C ARG A 213 12.26 -7.04 -10.28
N PRO A 214 11.93 -5.82 -9.86
CA PRO A 214 12.31 -5.18 -8.60
C PRO A 214 11.47 -5.69 -7.40
N ARG A 215 12.10 -5.80 -6.22
CA ARG A 215 11.37 -5.99 -4.95
C ARG A 215 10.58 -4.72 -4.62
N ARG A 216 9.33 -4.84 -4.17
CA ARG A 216 8.49 -3.70 -3.83
C ARG A 216 8.64 -3.29 -2.37
N TYR A 217 9.04 -2.04 -2.14
CA TYR A 217 9.02 -1.36 -0.85
C TYR A 217 8.40 0.00 -1.09
N ASP A 218 7.27 0.26 -0.45
CA ASP A 218 6.53 1.49 -0.70
C ASP A 218 7.11 2.64 0.12
N ARG A 219 6.85 3.86 -0.32
CA ARG A 219 7.34 5.08 0.31
C ARG A 219 6.15 5.97 0.64
N VAL A 220 5.86 6.12 1.93
CA VAL A 220 4.72 6.90 2.42
C VAL A 220 5.20 8.22 2.99
N GLY A 221 4.65 9.33 2.51
CA GLY A 221 4.93 10.66 3.06
C GLY A 221 4.26 10.84 4.44
N LYS A 222 5.06 11.12 5.47
CA LYS A 222 4.56 11.47 6.81
C LYS A 222 4.76 12.94 7.09
N PHE A 223 3.86 13.51 7.88
CA PHE A 223 3.84 14.93 8.19
C PHE A 223 3.73 15.14 9.69
N ILE A 224 4.39 16.19 10.19
CA ILE A 224 4.17 16.66 11.55
C ILE A 224 2.80 17.37 11.56
N PRO A 225 1.88 17.02 12.47
CA PRO A 225 0.57 17.66 12.54
C PRO A 225 0.71 19.17 12.75
N LYS A 226 -0.17 19.95 12.09
CA LYS A 226 -0.21 21.42 12.24
C LYS A 226 -0.35 21.88 13.69
N ALA A 227 -1.02 21.08 14.53
CA ALA A 227 -1.17 21.34 15.96
C ALA A 227 0.16 21.26 16.75
N VAL A 228 1.20 20.66 16.18
CA VAL A 228 2.52 20.50 16.80
C VAL A 228 3.53 21.49 16.21
N ALA A 229 3.54 21.64 14.89
CA ALA A 229 4.42 22.57 14.19
C ALA A 229 3.82 23.01 12.86
N ILE A 230 4.11 24.23 12.44
CA ILE A 230 3.81 24.73 11.09
C ILE A 230 4.92 24.22 10.14
N ASP A 231 4.94 22.91 9.92
CA ASP A 231 5.90 22.22 9.04
C ASP A 231 5.12 21.48 7.95
N LYS A 232 5.41 21.80 6.68
CA LYS A 232 4.81 21.13 5.51
C LYS A 232 5.74 20.11 4.87
N THR A 233 6.91 19.88 5.46
CA THR A 233 7.91 18.95 4.95
C THR A 233 7.35 17.53 4.98
N PRO A 234 7.33 16.82 3.83
CA PRO A 234 7.10 15.39 3.84
C PRO A 234 8.35 14.69 4.38
N TYR A 235 8.15 13.84 5.38
CA TYR A 235 9.15 12.93 5.92
C TYR A 235 8.84 11.52 5.41
N PRO A 236 9.48 11.06 4.33
CA PRO A 236 9.16 9.79 3.72
C PRO A 236 9.60 8.63 4.61
N VAL A 237 8.73 7.65 4.76
CA VAL A 237 9.00 6.38 5.44
C VAL A 237 8.86 5.26 4.43
N PHE A 238 9.93 4.47 4.26
CA PHE A 238 9.86 3.23 3.52
C PHE A 238 9.16 2.16 4.35
N VAL A 239 8.44 1.26 3.70
CA VAL A 239 7.67 0.20 4.37
C VAL A 239 7.84 -1.13 3.64
N CYS A 240 7.99 -2.21 4.41
CA CYS A 240 8.12 -3.56 3.86
C CYS A 240 6.76 -4.20 3.53
N GLY A 241 5.68 -3.67 4.09
CA GLY A 241 4.29 -4.03 3.81
C GLY A 241 3.33 -3.17 4.62
N ARG A 242 2.07 -3.63 4.73
CA ARG A 242 1.04 -2.96 5.52
C ARG A 242 0.42 -3.85 6.60
N SER A 243 -0.28 -3.23 7.53
CA SER A 243 -1.10 -3.92 8.52
C SER A 243 -2.39 -3.13 8.69
N PHE A 244 -3.48 -3.84 8.89
CA PHE A 244 -4.80 -3.23 9.06
C PHE A 244 -5.06 -3.04 10.54
N ALA A 245 -5.46 -1.83 10.94
CA ALA A 245 -5.92 -1.58 12.30
C ALA A 245 -7.34 -2.13 12.51
N GLY A 246 -7.71 -2.41 13.76
CA GLY A 246 -9.03 -2.94 14.13
C GLY A 246 -10.21 -1.97 14.00
N TYR A 247 -10.27 -1.17 12.92
CA TYR A 247 -11.43 -0.35 12.59
C TYR A 247 -12.45 -1.18 11.81
N ARG A 248 -13.74 -0.94 12.07
CA ARG A 248 -14.85 -1.62 11.37
C ARG A 248 -14.69 -1.58 9.84
N SER A 249 -14.26 -0.43 9.31
CA SER A 249 -14.12 -0.20 7.88
C SER A 249 -13.03 -0.99 7.19
N ILE A 250 -12.16 -1.70 7.89
CA ILE A 250 -11.10 -2.55 7.30
C ILE A 250 -11.03 -3.93 7.98
N SER A 251 -12.00 -4.22 8.86
CA SER A 251 -12.01 -5.43 9.68
C SER A 251 -12.09 -6.71 8.84
N GLU A 252 -12.87 -6.72 7.76
CA GLU A 252 -12.94 -7.86 6.85
C GLU A 252 -11.61 -8.10 6.13
N ARG A 253 -10.93 -7.01 5.71
CA ARG A 253 -9.60 -7.10 5.09
C ARG A 253 -8.56 -7.66 6.06
N GLU A 254 -8.61 -7.26 7.34
CA GLU A 254 -7.69 -7.69 8.39
C GLU A 254 -7.74 -9.20 8.63
N LYS A 255 -8.93 -9.82 8.60
CA LYS A 255 -9.16 -11.24 8.94
C LYS A 255 -8.27 -12.22 8.17
N TRP A 256 -7.98 -11.92 6.91
CA TRP A 256 -7.19 -12.79 6.04
C TRP A 256 -5.81 -12.21 5.67
N HIS A 257 -5.43 -11.06 6.24
CA HIS A 257 -4.16 -10.41 5.91
C HIS A 257 -2.97 -10.98 6.70
N LEU A 258 -2.04 -11.65 6.01
CA LEU A 258 -0.91 -12.38 6.62
C LEU A 258 0.01 -11.50 7.46
N LEU A 259 0.38 -10.31 6.98
CA LEU A 259 1.26 -9.42 7.74
C LEU A 259 0.56 -8.81 8.96
N SER A 260 -0.76 -8.55 8.89
CA SER A 260 -1.52 -8.11 10.07
C SER A 260 -1.46 -9.18 11.17
N LYS A 261 -1.72 -10.45 10.80
CA LYS A 261 -1.62 -11.59 11.70
C LYS A 261 -0.19 -11.74 12.26
N SER A 262 0.82 -11.70 11.40
CA SER A 262 2.24 -11.81 11.80
C SER A 262 2.66 -10.71 12.77
N VAL A 263 2.26 -9.46 12.55
CA VAL A 263 2.50 -8.33 13.46
C VAL A 263 1.83 -8.59 14.82
N GLN A 264 0.59 -9.06 14.84
CA GLN A 264 -0.14 -9.35 16.07
C GLN A 264 0.50 -10.49 16.88
N GLU A 265 0.87 -11.58 16.22
CA GLU A 265 1.49 -12.76 16.84
C GLU A 265 2.88 -12.46 17.42
N ASN A 266 3.58 -11.46 16.88
CA ASN A 266 4.94 -11.12 17.28
C ASN A 266 5.06 -9.84 18.13
N LYS A 267 3.97 -9.33 18.70
CA LYS A 267 3.97 -8.07 19.49
C LYS A 267 4.95 -8.09 20.67
N ASP A 268 5.08 -9.24 21.33
CA ASP A 268 5.92 -9.43 22.50
C ASP A 268 7.17 -10.29 22.22
N SER A 269 7.36 -10.72 20.96
CA SER A 269 8.47 -11.58 20.56
C SER A 269 9.82 -10.88 20.67
N THR A 270 10.82 -11.60 21.13
CA THR A 270 12.24 -11.20 21.06
C THR A 270 13.01 -11.89 19.93
N VAL A 271 12.39 -12.90 19.32
CA VAL A 271 12.85 -13.60 18.13
C VAL A 271 11.78 -13.43 17.07
N PHE A 272 12.18 -12.87 15.93
CA PHE A 272 11.28 -12.49 14.84
C PHE A 272 11.31 -13.51 13.70
N PRO A 273 10.25 -13.58 12.88
CA PRO A 273 10.19 -14.43 11.71
C PRO A 273 11.32 -14.15 10.72
N GLU A 274 11.81 -15.20 10.04
CA GLU A 274 12.87 -15.09 9.04
C GLU A 274 12.45 -14.18 7.88
N GLU A 275 11.17 -14.17 7.51
CA GLU A 275 10.62 -13.32 6.46
C GLU A 275 10.82 -11.83 6.76
N TRP A 276 10.69 -11.42 8.02
CA TRP A 276 10.93 -10.04 8.45
C TRP A 276 12.39 -9.66 8.26
N VAL A 277 13.29 -10.53 8.72
CA VAL A 277 14.74 -10.35 8.60
C VAL A 277 15.18 -10.29 7.13
N ASN A 278 14.69 -11.23 6.31
CA ASN A 278 14.97 -11.33 4.89
C ASN A 278 14.45 -10.14 4.08
N SER A 279 13.33 -9.54 4.50
CA SER A 279 12.83 -8.31 3.88
C SER A 279 13.73 -7.12 4.19
N ILE A 280 14.21 -6.97 5.44
CA ILE A 280 15.17 -5.91 5.78
C ILE A 280 16.50 -6.10 5.04
N HIS A 281 17.01 -7.33 4.98
CA HIS A 281 18.22 -7.65 4.20
C HIS A 281 18.06 -7.25 2.73
N GLY A 282 16.92 -7.63 2.12
CA GLY A 282 16.57 -7.24 0.75
C GLY A 282 16.46 -5.73 0.56
N PHE A 283 15.93 -5.01 1.55
CA PHE A 283 15.80 -3.55 1.52
C PHE A 283 17.17 -2.89 1.54
N ILE A 284 18.06 -3.28 2.46
CA ILE A 284 19.41 -2.71 2.57
C ILE A 284 20.15 -2.88 1.23
N ARG A 285 20.13 -4.08 0.66
CA ARG A 285 20.76 -4.37 -0.64
C ARG A 285 20.23 -3.53 -1.79
N LYS A 286 18.91 -3.26 -1.80
CA LYS A 286 18.27 -2.47 -2.85
C LYS A 286 18.52 -0.96 -2.67
N LYS A 287 18.43 -0.46 -1.44
CA LYS A 287 18.45 0.97 -1.12
C LYS A 287 19.85 1.55 -1.09
N TYR A 288 20.88 0.75 -0.80
CA TYR A 288 22.26 1.21 -0.64
C TYR A 288 23.25 0.55 -1.61
N PRO A 289 23.03 0.61 -2.94
CA PRO A 289 23.99 0.06 -3.91
C PRO A 289 25.37 0.74 -3.84
N GLU A 290 25.44 1.98 -3.36
CA GLU A 290 26.67 2.77 -3.19
C GLU A 290 27.68 2.12 -2.23
N LEU A 291 27.21 1.30 -1.27
CA LEU A 291 28.07 0.56 -0.35
C LEU A 291 29.06 -0.34 -1.06
N ALA A 292 28.76 -0.76 -2.30
CA ALA A 292 29.68 -1.54 -3.11
C ALA A 292 30.98 -0.78 -3.43
N PHE A 293 30.95 0.55 -3.44
CA PHE A 293 32.07 1.39 -3.87
C PHE A 293 32.57 2.33 -2.76
N SER A 294 31.68 2.89 -1.93
CA SER A 294 32.02 3.86 -0.89
C SER A 294 30.95 3.97 0.19
N GLY A 295 31.14 4.90 1.13
CA GLY A 295 30.17 5.18 2.19
C GLY A 295 30.25 4.21 3.36
N ASN A 296 29.60 4.58 4.46
CA ASN A 296 29.39 3.73 5.63
C ASN A 296 27.93 3.85 6.04
N LEU A 297 27.30 2.73 6.35
CA LEU A 297 25.92 2.68 6.80
C LEU A 297 25.87 2.28 8.27
N VAL A 298 25.25 3.12 9.09
CA VAL A 298 24.87 2.77 10.45
C VAL A 298 23.42 2.32 10.45
N VAL A 299 23.14 1.12 10.94
CA VAL A 299 21.77 0.59 11.06
C VAL A 299 21.40 0.56 12.53
N SER A 300 20.26 1.17 12.86
CA SER A 300 19.71 1.22 14.21
C SER A 300 18.20 1.04 14.16
N VAL A 301 17.60 0.92 15.33
CA VAL A 301 16.15 0.84 15.53
C VAL A 301 15.64 2.03 16.34
N VAL A 302 14.32 2.24 16.30
CA VAL A 302 13.63 3.01 17.34
C VAL A 302 13.82 2.27 18.68
N PRO A 303 14.34 2.93 19.72
CA PRO A 303 14.74 2.25 20.93
C PRO A 303 13.53 1.84 21.78
N HIS A 304 13.70 0.79 22.57
CA HIS A 304 12.75 0.47 23.63
C HIS A 304 12.63 1.64 24.64
N ARG A 305 11.47 1.72 25.30
CA ARG A 305 11.25 2.65 26.41
C ARG A 305 11.89 2.10 27.70
N PRO A 306 12.30 2.96 28.65
CA PRO A 306 12.82 2.51 29.95
C PRO A 306 11.90 1.48 30.63
N GLY A 307 12.51 0.42 31.16
CA GLY A 307 11.79 -0.67 31.85
C GLY A 307 11.02 -1.63 30.91
N ARG A 308 11.24 -1.57 29.59
CA ARG A 308 10.66 -2.51 28.63
C ARG A 308 11.72 -3.43 28.03
N THR A 309 11.28 -4.58 27.53
CA THR A 309 12.12 -5.51 26.79
C THR A 309 12.69 -4.84 25.53
N PRO A 310 14.01 -4.95 25.24
CA PRO A 310 14.66 -4.36 24.08
C PRO A 310 14.36 -5.15 22.79
N ARG A 311 13.08 -5.16 22.41
CA ARG A 311 12.53 -6.02 21.35
C ARG A 311 13.12 -5.71 19.97
N LEU A 312 13.15 -4.43 19.56
CA LEU A 312 13.71 -4.07 18.25
C LEU A 312 15.23 -4.18 18.22
N GLU A 313 15.91 -3.98 19.35
CA GLU A 313 17.35 -4.20 19.45
C GLU A 313 17.69 -5.69 19.30
N ASN A 314 16.85 -6.60 19.81
CA ASN A 314 16.99 -8.03 19.53
C ASN A 314 16.76 -8.35 18.05
N PHE A 315 15.77 -7.72 17.41
CA PHE A 315 15.54 -7.83 15.97
C PHE A 315 16.74 -7.33 15.15
N LEU A 316 17.35 -6.22 15.55
CA LEU A 316 18.54 -5.67 14.92
C LEU A 316 19.70 -6.67 14.93
N ARG A 317 19.89 -7.41 16.03
CA ARG A 317 20.89 -8.49 16.11
C ARG A 317 20.59 -9.65 15.16
N GLN A 318 19.32 -10.00 14.95
CA GLN A 318 18.95 -11.00 13.94
C GLN A 318 19.26 -10.52 12.52
N ILE A 319 19.01 -9.24 12.23
CA ILE A 319 19.38 -8.63 10.93
C ILE A 319 20.89 -8.64 10.75
N GLU A 320 21.64 -8.27 11.78
CA GLU A 320 23.11 -8.30 11.77
C GLU A 320 23.64 -9.71 11.48
N ALA A 321 23.13 -10.73 12.19
CA ALA A 321 23.48 -12.13 11.94
C ALA A 321 23.18 -12.53 10.49
N CYS A 322 21.99 -12.20 9.98
CA CYS A 322 21.62 -12.48 8.60
C CYS A 322 22.52 -11.81 7.57
N VAL A 323 22.93 -10.55 7.79
CA VAL A 323 23.85 -9.83 6.88
C VAL A 323 25.25 -10.45 6.90
N ARG A 324 25.72 -10.90 8.07
CA ARG A 324 27.01 -11.60 8.21
C ARG A 324 27.01 -12.98 7.54
N GLU A 325 25.90 -13.71 7.63
CA GLU A 325 25.74 -15.02 6.98
C GLU A 325 25.51 -14.90 5.47
N ASN A 326 24.78 -13.86 5.04
CA ASN A 326 24.39 -13.64 3.65
C ASN A 326 25.03 -12.35 3.12
N THR A 327 26.36 -12.32 3.10
CA THR A 327 27.12 -11.13 2.68
C THR A 327 26.81 -10.71 1.24
N PHE A 328 27.02 -9.43 0.96
CA PHE A 328 26.95 -8.87 -0.38
C PHE A 328 28.01 -7.78 -0.53
N THR A 329 28.33 -7.37 -1.75
CA THR A 329 29.36 -6.34 -1.99
C THR A 329 29.07 -5.08 -1.17
N GLY A 330 30.00 -4.72 -0.27
CA GLY A 330 29.87 -3.56 0.61
C GLY A 330 29.23 -3.83 1.98
N SER A 331 28.81 -5.07 2.29
CA SER A 331 28.21 -5.40 3.58
C SER A 331 29.17 -5.25 4.77
N ASP A 332 30.48 -5.25 4.52
CA ASP A 332 31.55 -4.96 5.49
C ASP A 332 31.55 -3.51 5.97
N ARG A 333 30.92 -2.59 5.22
CA ARG A 333 30.79 -1.16 5.56
C ARG A 333 29.53 -0.83 6.37
N ILE A 334 28.86 -1.86 6.88
CA ILE A 334 27.64 -1.74 7.67
C ILE A 334 27.98 -1.92 9.15
N THR A 335 27.57 -0.98 10.00
CA THR A 335 27.69 -1.07 11.44
C THR A 335 26.30 -1.10 12.07
N PHE A 336 26.05 -2.06 12.96
CA PHE A 336 24.79 -2.19 13.69
C PHE A 336 24.94 -1.56 15.07
N GLU A 337 24.15 -0.52 15.35
CA GLU A 337 24.26 0.27 16.59
C GLU A 337 22.94 0.24 17.39
N PRO A 338 22.67 -0.82 18.18
CA PRO A 338 21.40 -0.98 18.90
C PRO A 338 21.14 0.10 19.95
N GLU A 339 22.17 0.80 20.39
CA GLU A 339 22.08 1.86 21.41
C GLU A 339 22.33 3.26 20.84
N LEU A 340 22.20 3.44 19.52
CA LEU A 340 22.40 4.75 18.90
C LEU A 340 21.41 5.79 19.44
N LEU A 341 20.15 5.38 19.59
CA LEU A 341 19.06 6.18 20.11
C LEU A 341 18.62 5.67 21.49
N ALA A 342 18.06 6.55 22.31
CA ALA A 342 17.43 6.17 23.57
C ALA A 342 16.26 7.10 23.93
N TYR A 343 15.36 6.62 24.78
CA TYR A 343 14.35 7.45 25.42
C TYR A 343 14.78 7.84 26.84
N ARG A 344 14.43 9.07 27.24
CA ARG A 344 14.50 9.52 28.64
C ARG A 344 13.38 8.89 29.47
N ASP A 345 13.58 8.88 30.79
CA ASP A 345 12.50 8.59 31.74
C ASP A 345 11.33 9.56 31.55
N GLY A 346 10.11 9.08 31.77
CA GLY A 346 8.88 9.85 31.57
C GLY A 346 8.20 9.64 30.21
N VAL A 347 8.88 8.99 29.25
CA VAL A 347 8.25 8.67 27.95
C VAL A 347 7.00 7.81 28.11
N LEU A 348 5.88 8.27 27.55
CA LEU A 348 4.60 7.58 27.68
C LEU A 348 4.42 6.51 26.60
N SER A 349 3.71 5.44 26.95
CA SER A 349 3.30 4.40 25.99
C SER A 349 2.04 4.82 25.23
N ASN A 350 2.15 4.92 23.91
CA ASN A 350 1.03 5.28 23.03
C ASN A 350 -0.18 4.34 23.21
N HIS A 351 0.04 3.04 23.41
CA HIS A 351 -1.04 2.06 23.60
C HIS A 351 -1.67 2.15 24.99
N LYS A 352 -0.86 2.33 26.04
CA LYS A 352 -1.37 2.37 27.43
C LYS A 352 -2.13 3.65 27.75
N PHE A 353 -1.71 4.77 27.16
CA PHE A 353 -2.24 6.10 27.45
C PHE A 353 -3.13 6.67 26.33
N HIS A 354 -3.41 5.89 25.28
CA HIS A 354 -4.28 6.28 24.16
C HIS A 354 -3.99 7.66 23.55
N LEU A 355 -2.71 8.02 23.47
CA LEU A 355 -2.29 9.34 23.00
C LEU A 355 -2.83 9.62 21.58
N ASN A 356 -3.36 10.83 21.37
CA ASN A 356 -3.72 11.32 20.05
C ASN A 356 -2.47 11.65 19.21
N ALA A 357 -2.65 12.03 17.95
CA ALA A 357 -1.52 12.28 17.06
C ALA A 357 -0.58 13.37 17.60
N ALA A 358 -1.10 14.53 18.01
CA ALA A 358 -0.27 15.64 18.49
C ALA A 358 0.50 15.27 19.77
N GLU A 359 -0.16 14.59 20.71
CA GLU A 359 0.46 14.08 21.95
C GLU A 359 1.58 13.08 21.66
N ARG A 360 1.40 12.18 20.68
CA ARG A 360 2.45 11.24 20.27
C ARG A 360 3.69 11.97 19.76
N PHE A 361 3.51 13.01 18.95
CA PHE A 361 4.64 13.80 18.44
C PHE A 361 5.35 14.54 19.58
N GLY A 362 4.62 15.22 20.47
CA GLY A 362 5.21 15.88 21.63
C GLY A 362 5.98 14.90 22.53
N ASN A 363 5.35 13.78 22.89
CA ASN A 363 5.95 12.75 23.73
C ASN A 363 7.26 12.20 23.14
N VAL A 364 7.32 11.94 21.83
CA VAL A 364 8.57 11.49 21.19
C VAL A 364 9.60 12.62 21.12
N ARG A 365 9.21 13.82 20.69
CA ARG A 365 10.10 14.99 20.58
C ARG A 365 10.86 15.26 21.88
N ASP A 366 10.16 15.19 23.00
CA ASP A 366 10.69 15.65 24.28
C ASP A 366 11.54 14.58 24.98
N HIS A 367 11.39 13.29 24.60
CA HIS A 367 12.05 12.18 25.28
C HIS A 367 13.05 11.41 24.43
N LEU A 368 12.95 11.40 23.10
CA LEU A 368 13.90 10.70 22.23
C LEU A 368 15.19 11.53 22.10
N TYR A 369 16.35 10.87 22.13
CA TYR A 369 17.64 11.54 21.89
C TYR A 369 18.67 10.58 21.29
N VAL A 370 19.75 11.14 20.72
CA VAL A 370 20.91 10.37 20.22
C VAL A 370 21.85 10.10 21.39
N LYS A 371 21.99 8.84 21.78
CA LYS A 371 22.85 8.39 22.90
C LYS A 371 24.32 8.29 22.49
N LYS A 372 24.60 7.94 21.23
CA LYS A 372 25.96 7.80 20.68
C LYS A 372 26.16 8.69 19.43
N PRO A 373 26.31 10.03 19.59
CA PRO A 373 26.43 10.94 18.44
C PRO A 373 27.67 10.66 17.57
N ASP A 374 28.79 10.26 18.19
CA ASP A 374 30.04 9.94 17.47
C ASP A 374 29.89 8.77 16.50
N ALA A 375 28.94 7.86 16.75
CA ALA A 375 28.74 6.68 15.91
C ALA A 375 28.31 7.05 14.48
N VAL A 376 27.65 8.21 14.29
CA VAL A 376 27.14 8.67 12.99
C VAL A 376 27.99 9.78 12.35
N MET A 377 29.04 10.23 13.03
CA MET A 377 29.93 11.27 12.54
C MET A 377 31.17 10.72 11.80
N PRO A 378 31.77 11.55 10.91
CA PRO A 378 31.12 12.65 10.22
C PRO A 378 30.25 12.11 9.07
N ARG A 379 28.98 12.54 9.00
CA ARG A 379 28.10 12.35 7.84
C ARG A 379 27.89 10.90 7.36
N LYS A 380 27.92 9.90 8.26
CA LYS A 380 27.58 8.51 7.88
C LYS A 380 26.11 8.41 7.50
N MET A 381 25.79 7.53 6.54
CA MET A 381 24.39 7.22 6.21
C MET A 381 23.78 6.44 7.37
N VAL A 382 22.49 6.67 7.63
CA VAL A 382 21.79 5.97 8.73
C VAL A 382 20.49 5.35 8.21
N LEU A 383 20.26 4.09 8.59
CA LEU A 383 18.97 3.43 8.49
C LEU A 383 18.38 3.29 9.90
N VAL A 384 17.20 3.89 10.12
CA VAL A 384 16.43 3.69 11.35
C VAL A 384 15.19 2.86 11.06
N ILE A 385 15.04 1.77 11.80
CA ILE A 385 13.94 0.79 11.63
C ILE A 385 12.97 0.88 12.81
N ASP A 386 11.67 0.89 12.51
CA ASP A 386 10.58 0.75 13.48
C ASP A 386 9.74 -0.50 13.15
N ASP A 387 8.91 -0.98 14.07
CA ASP A 387 7.98 -2.08 13.75
C ASP A 387 6.81 -1.59 12.91
N VAL A 388 5.91 -0.81 13.50
CA VAL A 388 4.64 -0.42 12.91
C VAL A 388 4.55 1.09 12.87
N CYS A 389 4.65 1.65 11.67
CA CYS A 389 4.47 3.07 11.45
C CYS A 389 2.98 3.43 11.47
N THR A 390 2.56 4.24 12.44
CA THR A 390 1.24 4.88 12.47
C THR A 390 1.34 6.33 12.00
N THR A 391 1.57 7.25 12.92
CA THR A 391 1.78 8.68 12.63
C THR A 391 3.19 8.97 12.09
N GLY A 392 4.14 8.07 12.33
CA GLY A 392 5.56 8.25 11.97
C GLY A 392 6.37 9.09 12.96
N ALA A 393 5.81 9.47 14.12
CA ALA A 393 6.46 10.38 15.08
C ALA A 393 7.88 9.91 15.49
N SER A 394 8.05 8.64 15.86
CA SER A 394 9.34 8.06 16.26
C SER A 394 10.38 8.17 15.15
N LEU A 395 10.05 7.73 13.94
CA LEU A 395 10.93 7.77 12.77
C LEU A 395 11.27 9.19 12.33
N ILE A 396 10.31 10.12 12.39
CA ILE A 396 10.53 11.53 12.05
C ILE A 396 11.56 12.13 13.00
N TYR A 397 11.33 12.05 14.31
CA TYR A 397 12.24 12.66 15.29
C TYR A 397 13.57 11.94 15.39
N ALA A 398 13.61 10.61 15.22
CA ALA A 398 14.86 9.87 15.11
C ALA A 398 15.74 10.47 14.00
N GLY A 399 15.18 10.64 12.80
CA GLY A 399 15.93 11.24 11.69
C GLY A 399 16.34 12.69 11.95
N LYS A 400 15.44 13.54 12.46
CA LYS A 400 15.78 14.93 12.78
C LYS A 400 16.91 15.04 13.80
N PHE A 401 16.91 14.21 14.84
CA PHE A 401 17.94 14.23 15.87
C PHE A 401 19.28 13.64 15.41
N LEU A 402 19.25 12.63 14.55
CA LEU A 402 20.46 12.08 13.92
C LEU A 402 21.11 13.08 12.96
N GLU A 403 20.30 13.75 12.13
CA GLU A 403 20.77 14.81 11.23
C GLU A 403 21.40 15.96 12.05
N ALA A 404 20.76 16.37 13.15
CA ALA A 404 21.31 17.36 14.07
C ALA A 404 22.60 16.90 14.79
N ALA A 405 22.76 15.58 15.00
CA ALA A 405 23.96 14.98 15.58
C ALA A 405 25.10 14.79 14.55
N GLY A 406 24.92 15.23 13.30
CA GLY A 406 25.96 15.23 12.28
C GLY A 406 25.96 14.02 11.33
N SER A 407 24.87 13.24 11.29
CA SER A 407 24.70 12.18 10.28
C SER A 407 24.58 12.74 8.86
N GLY A 408 24.76 11.85 7.87
CA GLY A 408 24.42 12.10 6.47
C GLY A 408 22.92 11.87 6.23
N GLU A 409 22.57 11.24 5.10
CA GLU A 409 21.19 10.86 4.80
C GLU A 409 20.65 9.88 5.87
N VAL A 410 19.47 10.18 6.41
CA VAL A 410 18.71 9.26 7.26
C VAL A 410 17.54 8.66 6.50
N THR A 411 17.62 7.36 6.26
CA THR A 411 16.51 6.55 5.75
C THR A 411 15.67 6.03 6.91
N ARG A 412 14.36 6.19 6.78
CA ARG A 412 13.36 5.76 7.77
C ARG A 412 12.63 4.56 7.19
N LEU A 413 12.61 3.46 7.92
CA LEU A 413 11.98 2.21 7.49
C LEU A 413 11.06 1.70 8.60
N ALA A 414 9.90 1.17 8.22
CA ALA A 414 9.05 0.40 9.11
C ALA A 414 8.78 -0.97 8.51
N ILE A 415 8.64 -1.99 9.36
CA ILE A 415 8.22 -3.33 8.93
C ILE A 415 6.83 -3.24 8.29
N SER A 416 5.93 -2.49 8.92
CA SER A 416 4.58 -2.30 8.43
C SER A 416 4.13 -0.85 8.53
N MET A 417 3.36 -0.41 7.54
CA MET A 417 2.49 0.76 7.65
C MET A 417 1.12 0.37 8.17
N ASN A 418 0.67 1.01 9.24
CA ASN A 418 -0.66 0.77 9.79
C ASN A 418 -1.72 1.55 9.01
N ILE A 419 -2.55 0.84 8.25
CA ILE A 419 -3.71 1.37 7.55
C ILE A 419 -4.83 1.58 8.57
N GLY A 420 -5.27 2.84 8.71
CA GLY A 420 -6.35 3.23 9.59
C GLY A 420 -7.73 3.06 8.94
N ASN A 421 -8.74 3.66 9.56
CA ASN A 421 -10.10 3.71 9.00
C ASN A 421 -10.05 4.27 7.56
N VAL A 422 -10.81 3.69 6.63
CA VAL A 422 -10.88 4.12 5.22
C VAL A 422 -12.17 4.86 4.88
N LEU A 423 -13.05 5.07 5.86
CA LEU A 423 -14.35 5.74 5.69
C LEU A 423 -14.44 7.02 6.53
N TYR A 424 -13.33 7.70 6.82
CA TYR A 424 -13.39 8.95 7.59
C TYR A 424 -14.44 9.91 6.98
N ASP A 425 -15.27 10.45 7.85
CA ASP A 425 -16.10 11.63 7.61
C ASP A 425 -15.23 12.88 7.58
#